data_AF-A0A9D5JP57-F1
#
_entry.id   AF-A0A9D5JP57-F1
#
_cell.length_a   1.000
_cell.length_b   1.000
_cell.length_c   1.000
_cell.angle_alpha   90.00
_cell.angle_beta   90.00
_cell.angle_gamma   90.00
#
_symmetry.space_group_name_H-M   'P 1'
#
loop_
_entity.id
_entity.type
_entity.pdbx_description
1 polymer ?
#
loop_
_entity_poly.entity_id
_entity_poly.type
_entity_poly.pdbx_seq_one_letter_code
_entity_poly.pdbx_strand_id
1 'polypeptide(L)'
;MPKYVTVIYLINFLAAFILSFLILALLQNSSKDWRHLKGRDKIPLLGGIGFGIALLLLFSIYVLSKKINLPQELITIFIFAYYILILELIDDWRELTLLQKSLLQIILISIFVFKGKSTQIYFLPPWLNYLVSFIWIMGITNAFNLIDIKDSFCAGVSLIISLFFAWISFICANPLLANFFLILAGTLASFYFFNLSPAKMYMGNSGSHFLGFIFASLSMYLDYATLNNVAALFTPLIILAFPIIDTSFVVFSRIQKGISPFKKSGDHLFLRLISNGFSHRKALLLIYFITFGWGLSAIFILLKKQFAGLYLILALSVLSFWTVYKAREPDKPQQNPDNG
;
A
#
# COMPACT_ATOMS: atom_id res chain seq x y z
N MET A 1 13.96 -7.48 24.11
CA MET A 1 13.62 -8.78 23.48
C MET A 1 14.81 -9.70 23.60
N PRO A 2 14.61 -11.00 23.87
CA PRO A 2 15.69 -11.96 23.85
C PRO A 2 16.33 -12.05 22.45
N LYS A 3 17.66 -12.19 22.36
CA LYS A 3 18.39 -12.23 21.07
C LYS A 3 17.83 -13.26 20.09
N TYR A 4 17.32 -14.40 20.57
CA TYR A 4 16.76 -15.45 19.75
C TYR A 4 15.48 -15.03 18.99
N VAL A 5 14.69 -14.11 19.56
CA VAL A 5 13.46 -13.63 18.94
C VAL A 5 13.77 -12.81 17.68
N THR A 6 14.76 -11.91 17.76
CA THR A 6 15.22 -11.12 16.61
C THR A 6 15.77 -11.99 15.49
N VAL A 7 16.47 -13.08 15.83
CA VAL A 7 16.99 -14.04 14.84
C VAL A 7 15.85 -14.73 14.08
N ILE A 8 14.78 -15.16 14.77
CA ILE A 8 13.62 -15.79 14.11
C ILE A 8 12.95 -14.84 13.11
N TYR A 9 12.79 -13.57 13.49
CA TYR A 9 12.21 -12.56 12.61
C TYR A 9 13.04 -12.31 11.35
N LEU A 10 14.37 -12.24 11.50
CA LEU A 10 15.28 -12.12 10.36
C LEU A 10 15.23 -13.35 9.45
N ILE A 11 15.20 -14.56 10.04
CA ILE A 11 15.05 -15.81 9.28
C ILE A 11 13.75 -15.80 8.47
N ASN A 12 12.63 -15.40 9.08
CA ASN A 12 11.34 -15.36 8.38
C ASN A 12 11.34 -14.33 7.24
N PHE A 13 11.93 -13.15 7.44
CA PHE A 13 12.12 -12.15 6.39
C PHE A 13 12.96 -12.72 5.22
N LEU A 14 14.10 -13.35 5.52
CA LEU A 14 14.99 -13.91 4.50
C LEU A 14 14.35 -15.11 3.78
N ALA A 15 13.65 -15.98 4.49
CA ALA A 15 12.89 -17.07 3.90
C ALA A 15 11.79 -16.55 2.96
N ALA A 16 11.08 -15.48 3.35
CA ALA A 16 10.08 -14.82 2.51
C ALA A 16 10.71 -14.23 1.24
N PHE A 17 11.85 -13.55 1.40
CA PHE A 17 12.61 -13.01 0.30
C PHE A 17 13.00 -14.09 -0.71
N ILE A 18 13.63 -15.17 -0.24
CA ILE A 18 14.12 -16.28 -1.07
C ILE A 18 12.94 -16.97 -1.76
N LEU A 19 11.91 -17.38 -1.02
CA LEU A 19 10.76 -18.07 -1.58
C LEU A 19 10.05 -17.22 -2.64
N SER A 20 9.80 -15.94 -2.34
CA SER A 20 9.20 -15.01 -3.29
C SER A 20 10.11 -14.80 -4.50
N PHE A 21 11.42 -14.76 -4.33
CA PHE A 21 12.37 -14.58 -5.44
C PHE A 21 12.31 -15.77 -6.40
N LEU A 22 12.29 -16.99 -5.86
CA LEU A 22 12.17 -18.21 -6.66
C LEU A 22 10.84 -18.25 -7.42
N ILE A 23 9.72 -17.95 -6.75
CA ILE A 23 8.40 -17.92 -7.40
C ILE A 23 8.35 -16.87 -8.51
N LEU A 24 8.83 -15.65 -8.24
CA LEU A 24 8.86 -14.58 -9.23
C LEU A 24 9.77 -14.90 -10.43
N ALA A 25 10.94 -15.50 -10.19
CA ALA A 25 11.86 -15.94 -11.25
C ALA A 25 11.22 -17.02 -12.13
N LEU A 26 10.51 -17.99 -11.53
CA LEU A 26 9.76 -19.01 -12.28
C LEU A 26 8.65 -18.37 -13.12
N LEU A 27 7.82 -17.52 -12.52
CA LEU A 27 6.74 -16.81 -13.22
C LEU A 27 7.28 -15.93 -14.37
N GLN A 28 8.40 -15.24 -14.14
CA GLN A 28 9.04 -14.43 -15.18
C GLN A 28 9.48 -15.30 -16.35
N ASN A 29 10.09 -16.46 -16.10
CA ASN A 29 10.53 -17.38 -17.16
C ASN A 29 9.35 -17.98 -17.94
N SER A 30 8.29 -18.39 -17.24
CA SER A 30 7.06 -18.93 -17.85
C SER A 30 6.24 -17.88 -18.58
N SER A 31 6.37 -16.60 -18.22
CA SER A 31 5.61 -15.51 -18.85
C SER A 31 5.94 -15.27 -20.32
N LYS A 32 7.01 -15.90 -20.85
CA LYS A 32 7.29 -15.92 -22.29
C LYS A 32 6.15 -16.52 -23.11
N ASP A 33 5.24 -17.29 -22.49
CA ASP A 33 4.07 -17.87 -23.14
C ASP A 33 2.77 -17.06 -22.88
N TRP A 34 2.81 -16.08 -21.96
CA TRP A 34 1.67 -15.30 -21.50
C TRP A 34 1.60 -13.89 -22.12
N ARG A 35 2.28 -13.70 -23.26
CA ARG A 35 2.46 -12.41 -23.99
C ARG A 35 1.17 -11.70 -24.43
N HIS A 36 0.00 -12.29 -24.17
CA HIS A 36 -1.30 -11.75 -24.55
C HIS A 36 -1.98 -10.91 -23.46
N LEU A 37 -1.37 -10.77 -22.28
CA LEU A 37 -1.87 -9.90 -21.21
C LEU A 37 -1.38 -8.46 -21.41
N LYS A 38 -2.27 -7.60 -21.94
CA LYS A 38 -2.13 -6.17 -22.28
C LYS A 38 -0.88 -5.75 -23.06
N GLY A 39 -1.09 -5.49 -24.36
CA GLY A 39 -0.12 -4.91 -25.28
C GLY A 39 0.31 -3.48 -24.96
N ARG A 40 1.29 -3.34 -24.06
CA ARG A 40 2.40 -2.36 -24.10
C ARG A 40 3.59 -2.97 -23.37
N ASP A 41 4.61 -3.33 -24.14
CA ASP A 41 5.91 -3.89 -23.73
C ASP A 41 5.90 -5.31 -23.12
N LYS A 42 6.99 -6.03 -23.39
CA LYS A 42 7.22 -7.47 -23.12
C LYS A 42 7.22 -7.87 -21.63
N ILE A 43 6.71 -7.04 -20.71
CA ILE A 43 6.89 -7.17 -19.26
C ILE A 43 5.61 -7.75 -18.61
N PRO A 44 5.69 -8.88 -17.89
CA PRO A 44 4.52 -9.56 -17.30
C PRO A 44 3.90 -8.82 -16.10
N LEU A 45 2.58 -8.90 -15.96
CA LEU A 45 1.76 -8.38 -14.84
C LEU A 45 1.54 -9.45 -13.73
N LEU A 46 2.56 -10.23 -13.39
CA LEU A 46 2.43 -11.36 -12.46
C LEU A 46 3.06 -11.11 -11.09
N GLY A 47 3.56 -9.89 -10.84
CA GLY A 47 4.27 -9.52 -9.63
C GLY A 47 3.43 -9.72 -8.38
N GLY A 48 2.19 -9.19 -8.40
CA GLY A 48 1.20 -9.31 -7.33
C GLY A 48 0.93 -10.74 -6.90
N ILE A 49 0.68 -11.61 -7.88
CA ILE A 49 0.45 -13.03 -7.66
C ILE A 49 1.70 -13.68 -7.03
N GLY A 50 2.88 -13.39 -7.58
CA GLY A 50 4.12 -14.01 -7.13
C GLY A 50 4.44 -13.71 -5.67
N PHE A 51 4.48 -12.43 -5.27
CA PHE A 51 4.75 -12.08 -3.87
C PHE A 51 3.56 -12.40 -2.95
N GLY A 52 2.33 -12.33 -3.45
CA GLY A 52 1.10 -12.62 -2.70
C GLY A 52 1.00 -14.09 -2.30
N ILE A 53 1.24 -15.00 -3.25
CA ILE A 53 1.29 -16.45 -2.96
C ILE A 53 2.43 -16.76 -1.99
N ALA A 54 3.63 -16.20 -2.20
CA ALA A 54 4.76 -16.40 -1.31
C ALA A 54 4.45 -15.96 0.14
N LEU A 55 3.79 -14.81 0.29
CA LEU A 55 3.36 -14.28 1.59
C LEU A 55 2.37 -15.23 2.27
N LEU A 56 1.28 -15.59 1.59
CA LEU A 56 0.22 -16.42 2.16
C LEU A 56 0.75 -17.82 2.52
N LEU A 57 1.59 -18.41 1.67
CA LEU A 57 2.19 -19.72 1.90
C LEU A 57 3.12 -19.69 3.12
N LEU A 58 4.08 -18.76 3.16
CA LEU A 58 5.03 -18.70 4.26
C LEU A 58 4.37 -18.34 5.59
N PHE A 59 3.41 -17.42 5.57
CA PHE A 59 2.65 -17.09 6.78
C PHE A 59 1.82 -18.28 7.28
N SER A 60 1.20 -19.05 6.38
CA SER A 60 0.48 -20.28 6.75
C SER A 60 1.41 -21.32 7.37
N ILE A 61 2.60 -21.54 6.80
CA ILE A 61 3.63 -22.43 7.37
C ILE A 61 4.04 -21.96 8.76
N TYR A 62 4.25 -20.65 8.96
CA TYR A 62 4.58 -20.08 10.25
C TYR A 62 3.47 -20.35 11.29
N VAL A 63 2.21 -20.08 10.95
CA VAL A 63 1.05 -20.31 11.84
C VAL A 63 0.93 -21.79 12.23
N LEU A 64 1.03 -22.70 11.26
CA LEU A 64 0.93 -24.14 11.50
C LEU A 64 2.12 -24.67 12.32
N SER A 65 3.35 -24.29 11.97
CA SER A 65 4.56 -24.76 12.67
C SER A 65 4.61 -24.30 14.14
N LYS A 66 4.08 -23.11 14.44
CA LYS A 66 3.97 -22.58 15.80
C LYS A 66 2.67 -22.95 16.50
N LYS A 67 1.78 -23.71 15.85
CA LYS A 67 0.44 -24.08 16.37
C LYS A 67 -0.33 -22.86 16.88
N ILE A 68 -0.25 -21.74 16.14
CA ILE A 68 -0.93 -20.50 16.50
C ILE A 68 -2.41 -20.62 16.13
N ASN A 69 -3.29 -20.44 17.09
CA ASN A 69 -4.72 -20.28 16.82
C ASN A 69 -4.98 -18.84 16.37
N LEU A 70 -5.29 -18.67 15.08
CA LEU A 70 -5.61 -17.35 14.54
C LEU A 70 -7.00 -16.89 15.05
N PRO A 71 -7.12 -15.66 15.56
CA PRO A 71 -8.40 -15.00 15.79
C PRO A 71 -9.26 -15.00 14.52
N GLN A 72 -10.58 -15.16 14.69
CA GLN A 72 -11.54 -15.24 13.58
C GLN A 72 -11.48 -14.02 12.66
N GLU A 73 -11.16 -12.84 13.21
CA GLU A 73 -11.05 -11.60 12.44
C GLU A 73 -9.84 -11.62 11.51
N LEU A 74 -8.70 -12.17 11.96
CA LEU A 74 -7.51 -12.32 11.10
C LEU A 74 -7.75 -13.36 10.00
N ILE A 75 -8.43 -14.47 10.32
CA ILE A 75 -8.86 -15.45 9.31
C ILE A 75 -9.71 -14.77 8.25
N THR A 76 -10.68 -13.96 8.68
CA THR A 76 -11.57 -13.22 7.78
C THR A 76 -10.78 -12.22 6.91
N ILE A 77 -9.83 -11.48 7.49
CA ILE A 77 -8.95 -10.57 6.72
C ILE A 77 -8.21 -11.34 5.63
N PHE A 78 -7.59 -12.48 5.94
CA PHE A 78 -6.82 -13.23 4.95
C PHE A 78 -7.68 -13.88 3.86
N ILE A 79 -8.89 -14.35 4.20
CA ILE A 79 -9.86 -14.86 3.21
C ILE A 79 -10.26 -13.74 2.24
N PHE A 80 -10.61 -12.55 2.74
CA PHE A 80 -10.98 -11.43 1.88
C PHE A 80 -9.81 -10.87 1.08
N ALA A 81 -8.60 -10.87 1.64
CA ALA A 81 -7.39 -10.53 0.90
C ALA A 81 -7.18 -11.48 -0.28
N TYR A 82 -7.43 -12.79 -0.10
CA TYR A 82 -7.39 -13.77 -1.17
C TYR A 82 -8.46 -13.53 -2.24
N TYR A 83 -9.69 -13.18 -1.84
CA TYR A 83 -10.75 -12.82 -2.79
C TYR A 83 -10.43 -11.56 -3.60
N ILE A 84 -9.87 -10.53 -2.97
CA ILE A 84 -9.41 -9.32 -3.67
C ILE A 84 -8.29 -9.68 -4.67
N LEU A 85 -7.32 -10.50 -4.26
CA LEU A 85 -6.24 -10.94 -5.14
C LEU A 85 -6.76 -11.68 -6.38
N ILE A 86 -7.71 -12.61 -6.21
CA ILE A 86 -8.34 -13.34 -7.34
C ILE A 86 -9.15 -12.39 -8.23
N LEU A 87 -9.97 -11.55 -7.62
CA LEU A 87 -10.83 -10.64 -8.37
C LEU A 87 -10.01 -9.74 -9.30
N GLU A 88 -8.93 -9.20 -8.76
CA GLU A 88 -8.06 -8.26 -9.49
C GLU A 88 -7.11 -8.99 -10.45
N LEU A 89 -6.85 -10.27 -10.22
CA LEU A 89 -6.24 -11.13 -11.22
C LEU A 89 -7.18 -11.36 -12.42
N ILE A 90 -8.48 -11.54 -12.17
CA ILE A 90 -9.47 -11.60 -13.24
C ILE A 90 -9.52 -10.27 -14.00
N ASP A 91 -9.41 -9.13 -13.32
CA ASP A 91 -9.30 -7.82 -13.97
C ASP A 91 -8.04 -7.68 -14.83
N ASP A 92 -6.89 -8.10 -14.31
CA ASP A 92 -5.62 -8.12 -15.06
C ASP A 92 -5.70 -9.00 -16.33
N TRP A 93 -6.54 -10.04 -16.33
CA TRP A 93 -6.74 -10.94 -17.47
C TRP A 93 -7.83 -10.50 -18.45
N ARG A 94 -9.02 -10.16 -17.94
CA ARG A 94 -10.23 -9.95 -18.75
C ARG A 94 -10.56 -8.48 -19.02
N GLU A 95 -9.85 -7.55 -18.41
CA GLU A 95 -10.10 -6.11 -18.50
C GLU A 95 -11.54 -5.74 -18.10
N LEU A 96 -11.86 -5.82 -16.81
CA LEU A 96 -13.20 -5.47 -16.35
C LEU A 96 -13.47 -3.98 -16.59
N THR A 97 -14.73 -3.65 -16.87
CA THR A 97 -15.14 -2.25 -16.91
C THR A 97 -15.00 -1.63 -15.53
N LEU A 98 -14.75 -0.31 -15.47
CA LEU A 98 -14.64 0.42 -14.21
C LEU A 98 -15.84 0.18 -13.28
N LEU A 99 -17.06 0.10 -13.84
CA LEU A 99 -18.29 -0.17 -13.09
C LEU A 99 -18.27 -1.59 -12.49
N GLN A 100 -17.94 -2.62 -13.27
CA GLN A 100 -17.88 -4.01 -12.80
C GLN A 100 -16.85 -4.15 -11.67
N LYS A 101 -15.64 -3.62 -11.87
CA LYS A 101 -14.58 -3.64 -10.87
C LYS A 101 -15.00 -2.95 -9.58
N SER A 102 -15.54 -1.73 -9.69
CA SER A 102 -15.95 -0.94 -8.51
C SER A 102 -17.10 -1.61 -7.75
N LEU A 103 -18.11 -2.13 -8.45
CA LEU A 103 -19.24 -2.81 -7.81
C LEU A 103 -18.80 -4.06 -7.05
N LEU A 104 -17.95 -4.89 -7.64
CA LEU A 104 -17.49 -6.11 -6.98
C LEU A 104 -16.60 -5.79 -5.76
N GLN A 105 -15.74 -4.78 -5.85
CA GLN A 105 -14.96 -4.30 -4.70
C GLN A 105 -15.87 -3.78 -3.59
N ILE A 106 -16.88 -2.96 -3.93
CA ILE A 106 -17.86 -2.44 -2.97
C ILE A 106 -18.57 -3.59 -2.27
N ILE A 107 -19.02 -4.62 -3.00
CA ILE A 107 -19.68 -5.80 -2.44
C ILE A 107 -18.73 -6.54 -1.48
N LEU A 108 -17.51 -6.88 -1.92
CA LEU A 108 -16.55 -7.62 -1.10
C LEU A 108 -16.18 -6.85 0.17
N ILE A 109 -15.86 -5.56 0.06
CA ILE A 109 -15.48 -4.73 1.21
C ILE A 109 -16.68 -4.52 2.14
N SER A 110 -17.90 -4.36 1.62
CA SER A 110 -19.10 -4.28 2.45
C SER A 110 -19.29 -5.56 3.27
N ILE A 111 -19.22 -6.74 2.63
CA ILE A 111 -19.35 -8.01 3.35
C ILE A 111 -18.25 -8.14 4.41
N PHE A 112 -17.01 -7.79 4.08
CA PHE A 112 -15.91 -7.79 5.05
C PHE A 112 -16.18 -6.87 6.25
N VAL A 113 -16.65 -5.65 6.02
CA VAL A 113 -16.90 -4.67 7.09
C VAL A 113 -18.05 -5.13 8.01
N PHE A 114 -19.09 -5.76 7.45
CA PHE A 114 -20.23 -6.25 8.25
C PHE A 114 -19.95 -7.58 8.96
N LYS A 115 -19.19 -8.51 8.34
CA LYS A 115 -18.96 -9.86 8.90
C LYS A 115 -17.61 -10.05 9.58
N GLY A 116 -16.60 -9.30 9.17
CA GLY A 116 -15.24 -9.38 9.70
C GLY A 116 -15.10 -8.46 10.90
N LYS A 117 -14.58 -7.26 10.67
CA LYS A 117 -14.31 -6.29 11.73
C LYS A 117 -14.45 -4.86 11.20
N SER A 118 -15.14 -4.01 11.97
CA SER A 118 -15.09 -2.57 11.83
C SER A 118 -14.16 -1.96 12.88
N THR A 119 -13.75 -0.71 12.66
CA THR A 119 -13.05 0.10 13.65
C THR A 119 -13.83 0.14 14.96
N GLN A 120 -13.11 0.24 16.07
CA GLN A 120 -13.71 0.34 17.42
C GLN A 120 -13.35 1.69 18.03
N ILE A 121 -13.67 2.78 17.32
CA ILE A 121 -13.42 4.13 17.82
C ILE A 121 -14.49 4.44 18.87
N TYR A 122 -14.08 4.46 20.14
CA TYR A 122 -14.97 4.49 21.30
C TYR A 122 -15.99 5.64 21.30
N PHE A 123 -15.60 6.81 20.81
CA PHE A 123 -16.46 8.00 20.77
C PHE A 123 -17.37 8.08 19.54
N LEU A 124 -17.31 7.11 18.62
CA LEU A 124 -18.19 7.05 17.46
C LEU A 124 -19.31 6.03 17.66
N PRO A 125 -20.55 6.33 17.23
CA PRO A 125 -21.62 5.32 17.24
C PRO A 125 -21.27 4.15 16.30
N PRO A 126 -21.81 2.94 16.55
CA PRO A 126 -21.44 1.74 15.77
C PRO A 126 -21.62 1.89 14.26
N TRP A 127 -22.71 2.50 13.79
CA TRP A 127 -22.96 2.73 12.35
C TRP A 127 -21.87 3.58 11.69
N LEU A 128 -21.32 4.55 12.41
CA LEU A 128 -20.26 5.41 11.90
C LEU A 128 -18.91 4.68 11.88
N ASN A 129 -18.67 3.77 12.81
CA ASN A 129 -17.51 2.86 12.75
C ASN A 129 -17.55 1.98 11.50
N TYR A 130 -18.72 1.42 11.13
CA TYR A 130 -18.87 0.68 9.86
C TYR A 130 -18.59 1.57 8.65
N LEU A 131 -19.16 2.78 8.61
CA LEU A 131 -18.95 3.71 7.50
C LEU A 131 -17.48 4.13 7.36
N VAL A 132 -16.83 4.51 8.46
CA VAL A 132 -15.40 4.87 8.49
C VAL A 132 -14.54 3.69 8.03
N SER A 133 -14.84 2.48 8.48
CA SER A 133 -14.13 1.26 8.06
C SER A 133 -14.24 1.01 6.56
N PHE A 134 -15.46 1.15 6.01
CA PHE A 134 -15.72 0.99 4.59
C PHE A 134 -14.94 2.02 3.77
N ILE A 135 -15.05 3.31 4.12
CA ILE A 135 -14.34 4.39 3.43
C ILE A 135 -12.83 4.20 3.52
N TRP A 136 -12.32 3.80 4.70
CA TRP A 136 -10.90 3.54 4.92
C TRP A 136 -10.37 2.42 4.03
N ILE A 137 -11.02 1.26 4.04
CA ILE A 137 -10.58 0.11 3.25
C ILE A 137 -10.71 0.41 1.76
N MET A 138 -11.82 0.97 1.32
CA MET A 138 -12.04 1.32 -0.08
C MET A 138 -11.04 2.37 -0.56
N GLY A 139 -10.81 3.41 0.25
CA GLY A 139 -9.92 4.53 -0.07
C GLY A 139 -8.47 4.09 -0.16
N ILE A 140 -7.96 3.38 0.86
CA ILE A 140 -6.57 2.90 0.87
C ILE A 140 -6.35 1.83 -0.21
N THR A 141 -7.30 0.93 -0.44
CA THR A 141 -7.21 -0.08 -1.52
C THR A 141 -7.02 0.58 -2.88
N ASN A 142 -7.81 1.61 -3.19
CA ASN A 142 -7.67 2.36 -4.43
C ASN A 142 -6.43 3.27 -4.45
N ALA A 143 -6.00 3.79 -3.31
CA ALA A 143 -4.79 4.60 -3.23
C ALA A 143 -3.55 3.82 -3.67
N PHE A 144 -3.42 2.55 -3.25
CA PHE A 144 -2.32 1.69 -3.69
C PHE A 144 -2.38 1.35 -5.18
N ASN A 145 -3.58 1.13 -5.73
CA ASN A 145 -3.74 0.96 -7.18
C ASN A 145 -3.33 2.23 -7.95
N LEU A 146 -3.72 3.40 -7.43
CA LEU A 146 -3.42 4.69 -8.05
C LEU A 146 -1.92 5.00 -8.06
N ILE A 147 -1.15 4.63 -7.04
CA ILE A 147 0.31 4.88 -7.04
C ILE A 147 1.11 3.83 -7.85
N ASP A 148 0.49 2.73 -8.29
CA ASP A 148 1.14 1.71 -9.13
C ASP A 148 1.22 2.11 -10.62
N ILE A 149 1.94 3.22 -10.86
CA ILE A 149 2.05 3.85 -12.19
C ILE A 149 3.41 3.64 -12.88
N LYS A 150 4.46 3.35 -12.10
CA LYS A 150 5.85 3.31 -12.56
C LYS A 150 6.69 2.33 -11.76
N ASP A 151 7.73 1.83 -12.42
CA ASP A 151 8.79 0.98 -11.86
C ASP A 151 9.25 1.48 -10.49
N SER A 152 9.41 0.54 -9.57
CA SER A 152 9.92 0.73 -8.21
C SER A 152 9.03 1.58 -7.29
N PHE A 153 8.09 2.36 -7.82
CA PHE A 153 7.38 3.36 -7.03
C PHE A 153 6.47 2.72 -5.96
N CYS A 154 5.43 1.98 -6.37
CA CYS A 154 4.50 1.35 -5.43
C CYS A 154 5.18 0.28 -4.57
N ALA A 155 6.06 -0.54 -5.16
CA ALA A 155 6.80 -1.58 -4.45
C ALA A 155 7.69 -1.01 -3.32
N GLY A 156 8.44 0.06 -3.59
CA GLY A 156 9.31 0.68 -2.59
C GLY A 156 8.54 1.39 -1.47
N VAL A 157 7.46 2.10 -1.82
CA VAL A 157 6.55 2.71 -0.82
C VAL A 157 5.94 1.62 0.08
N SER A 158 5.44 0.54 -0.52
CA SER A 158 4.87 -0.60 0.22
C SER A 158 5.89 -1.26 1.13
N LEU A 159 7.13 -1.46 0.67
CA LEU A 159 8.21 -2.05 1.48
C LEU A 159 8.50 -1.22 2.73
N ILE A 160 8.61 0.11 2.59
CA ILE A 160 8.83 1.02 3.71
C ILE A 160 7.65 0.93 4.70
N ILE A 161 6.41 0.98 4.19
CA ILE A 161 5.19 0.89 4.99
C ILE A 161 5.14 -0.45 5.75
N SER A 162 5.47 -1.57 5.11
CA SER A 162 5.53 -2.89 5.77
C SER A 162 6.54 -2.92 6.92
N LEU A 163 7.73 -2.34 6.73
CA LEU A 163 8.75 -2.28 7.79
C LEU A 163 8.29 -1.44 8.99
N PHE A 164 7.60 -0.32 8.75
CA PHE A 164 7.04 0.48 9.84
C PHE A 164 5.88 -0.21 10.55
N PHE A 165 4.97 -0.88 9.82
CA PHE A 165 3.93 -1.67 10.46
C PHE A 165 4.49 -2.85 11.26
N ALA A 166 5.58 -3.49 10.81
CA ALA A 166 6.29 -4.48 11.60
C ALA A 166 6.85 -3.88 12.90
N TRP A 167 7.52 -2.73 12.81
CA TRP A 167 8.06 -2.04 13.99
C TRP A 167 6.96 -1.63 14.98
N ILE A 168 5.86 -1.08 14.46
CA ILE A 168 4.72 -0.67 15.29
C ILE A 168 4.05 -1.88 15.94
N SER A 169 3.90 -2.98 15.21
CA SER A 169 3.40 -4.23 15.78
C SER A 169 4.26 -4.73 16.94
N PHE A 170 5.59 -4.52 16.90
CA PHE A 170 6.46 -4.79 18.06
C PHE A 170 6.17 -3.88 19.25
N ILE A 171 5.97 -2.58 19.01
CA ILE A 171 5.66 -1.62 20.08
C ILE A 171 4.29 -1.94 20.70
N CYS A 172 3.31 -2.32 19.88
CA CYS A 172 1.97 -2.76 20.30
C CYS A 172 1.93 -4.19 20.85
N ALA A 173 3.08 -4.84 21.09
CA ALA A 173 3.19 -6.21 21.61
C ALA A 173 2.38 -7.26 20.83
N ASN A 174 2.27 -7.09 19.51
CA ASN A 174 1.60 -8.04 18.60
C ASN A 174 2.65 -8.78 17.73
N PRO A 175 3.28 -9.86 18.25
CA PRO A 175 4.36 -10.57 17.56
C PRO A 175 3.89 -11.29 16.29
N LEU A 176 2.60 -11.66 16.21
CA LEU A 176 2.00 -12.30 15.05
C LEU A 176 1.98 -11.35 13.85
N LEU A 177 1.46 -10.13 14.04
CA LEU A 177 1.44 -9.12 12.99
C LEU A 177 2.83 -8.57 12.69
N ALA A 178 3.70 -8.44 13.70
CA ALA A 178 5.09 -8.08 13.46
C ALA A 178 5.78 -9.07 12.51
N ASN A 179 5.53 -10.39 12.71
CA ASN A 179 6.04 -11.41 11.80
C ASN A 179 5.40 -11.32 10.42
N PHE A 180 4.07 -11.14 10.34
CA PHE A 180 3.35 -11.02 9.09
C PHE A 180 3.92 -9.88 8.23
N PHE A 181 4.08 -8.69 8.81
CA PHE A 181 4.62 -7.52 8.10
C PHE A 181 6.09 -7.68 7.72
N LEU A 182 6.89 -8.42 8.49
CA LEU A 182 8.27 -8.77 8.09
C LEU A 182 8.30 -9.78 6.94
N ILE A 183 7.42 -10.77 6.94
CA ILE A 183 7.28 -11.69 5.80
C ILE A 183 6.87 -10.89 4.56
N LEU A 184 5.87 -10.01 4.69
CA LEU A 184 5.44 -9.12 3.61
C LEU A 184 6.58 -8.20 3.13
N ALA A 185 7.37 -7.63 4.04
CA ALA A 185 8.53 -6.85 3.67
C ALA A 185 9.57 -7.70 2.91
N GLY A 186 9.79 -8.96 3.30
CA GLY A 186 10.68 -9.87 2.59
C GLY A 186 10.20 -10.19 1.17
N THR A 187 8.91 -10.49 0.99
CA THR A 187 8.35 -10.76 -0.34
C THR A 187 8.34 -9.50 -1.22
N LEU A 188 8.03 -8.34 -0.65
CA LEU A 188 8.09 -7.05 -1.36
C LEU A 188 9.52 -6.64 -1.72
N ALA A 189 10.50 -6.89 -0.84
CA ALA A 189 11.91 -6.65 -1.16
C ALA A 189 12.36 -7.51 -2.34
N SER A 190 11.91 -8.77 -2.40
CA SER A 190 12.15 -9.64 -3.56
C SER A 190 11.49 -9.09 -4.82
N PHE A 191 10.20 -8.76 -4.77
CA PHE A 191 9.48 -8.16 -5.90
C PHE A 191 10.11 -6.84 -6.36
N TYR A 192 10.60 -6.02 -5.43
CA TYR A 192 11.30 -4.78 -5.74
C TYR A 192 12.48 -5.01 -6.70
N PHE A 193 13.26 -6.08 -6.54
CA PHE A 193 14.34 -6.42 -7.47
C PHE A 193 13.87 -6.69 -8.91
N PHE A 194 12.70 -7.29 -9.08
CA PHE A 194 12.10 -7.51 -10.41
C PHE A 194 11.40 -6.25 -10.94
N ASN A 195 11.03 -5.32 -10.06
CA ASN A 195 10.35 -4.07 -10.40
C ASN A 195 11.29 -2.86 -10.46
N LEU A 196 12.59 -3.04 -10.22
CA LEU A 196 13.63 -2.02 -10.39
C LEU A 196 13.65 -1.51 -11.82
N SER A 197 13.74 -0.19 -12.02
CA SER A 197 13.77 0.38 -13.37
C SER A 197 15.08 0.07 -14.11
N PRO A 198 15.04 -0.45 -15.35
CA PRO A 198 13.84 -0.82 -16.13
C PRO A 198 13.20 -2.13 -15.63
N ALA A 199 11.89 -2.09 -15.37
CA ALA A 199 11.17 -3.20 -14.75
C ALA A 199 11.20 -4.48 -15.60
N LYS A 200 11.36 -5.61 -14.91
CA LYS A 200 11.29 -6.97 -15.46
C LYS A 200 9.94 -7.63 -15.22
N MET A 201 9.18 -7.14 -14.25
CA MET A 201 7.83 -7.56 -13.92
C MET A 201 7.07 -6.39 -13.28
N TYR A 202 5.80 -6.26 -13.63
CA TYR A 202 4.89 -5.28 -13.06
C TYR A 202 4.02 -5.91 -11.96
N MET A 203 3.57 -5.08 -11.02
CA MET A 203 2.79 -5.51 -9.86
C MET A 203 1.38 -5.96 -10.29
N GLY A 204 0.75 -5.22 -11.19
CA GLY A 204 -0.62 -5.50 -11.65
C GLY A 204 -1.68 -4.96 -10.69
N ASN A 205 -2.94 -4.95 -11.14
CA ASN A 205 -4.05 -4.57 -10.28
C ASN A 205 -4.16 -5.56 -9.11
N SER A 206 -3.95 -6.85 -9.39
CA SER A 206 -3.92 -7.92 -8.39
C SER A 206 -3.03 -7.59 -7.19
N GLY A 207 -1.77 -7.22 -7.42
CA GLY A 207 -0.83 -6.89 -6.35
C GLY A 207 -1.16 -5.60 -5.62
N SER A 208 -1.48 -4.54 -6.37
CA SER A 208 -1.69 -3.20 -5.78
C SER A 208 -2.95 -3.13 -4.91
N HIS A 209 -4.07 -3.69 -5.37
CA HIS A 209 -5.29 -3.78 -4.58
C HIS A 209 -5.14 -4.73 -3.38
N PHE A 210 -4.45 -5.86 -3.55
CA PHE A 210 -4.15 -6.78 -2.44
C PHE A 210 -3.37 -6.08 -1.33
N LEU A 211 -2.30 -5.34 -1.67
CA LEU A 211 -1.51 -4.60 -0.69
C LEU A 211 -2.33 -3.51 0.00
N GLY A 212 -3.09 -2.73 -0.76
CA GLY A 212 -3.95 -1.70 -0.19
C GLY A 212 -4.99 -2.27 0.77
N PHE A 213 -5.62 -3.40 0.44
CA PHE A 213 -6.54 -4.09 1.33
C PHE A 213 -5.84 -4.62 2.59
N ILE A 214 -4.67 -5.26 2.45
CA ILE A 214 -3.89 -5.78 3.58
C ILE A 214 -3.48 -4.65 4.53
N PHE A 215 -2.92 -3.55 4.02
CA PHE A 215 -2.53 -2.42 4.85
C PHE A 215 -3.74 -1.77 5.52
N ALA A 216 -4.85 -1.59 4.80
CA ALA A 216 -6.05 -0.98 5.38
C ALA A 216 -6.64 -1.84 6.50
N SER A 217 -6.87 -3.13 6.23
CA SER A 217 -7.54 -4.05 7.16
C SER A 217 -6.68 -4.40 8.37
N LEU A 218 -5.39 -4.72 8.19
CA LEU A 218 -4.50 -5.03 9.32
C LEU A 218 -4.15 -3.79 10.12
N SER A 219 -4.07 -2.61 9.50
CA SER A 219 -3.88 -1.38 10.27
C SER A 219 -5.07 -1.09 11.18
N MET A 220 -6.30 -1.45 10.82
CA MET A 220 -7.46 -1.35 11.72
C MET A 220 -7.46 -2.41 12.83
N TYR A 221 -6.76 -3.53 12.65
CA TYR A 221 -6.73 -4.61 13.63
C TYR A 221 -5.80 -4.31 14.81
N LEU A 222 -4.73 -3.53 14.60
CA LEU A 222 -3.77 -3.16 15.63
C LEU A 222 -4.35 -2.14 16.62
N ASP A 223 -4.08 -2.35 17.91
CA ASP A 223 -4.44 -1.42 18.98
C ASP A 223 -3.29 -0.43 19.24
N TYR A 224 -3.45 0.81 18.75
CA TYR A 224 -2.42 1.85 18.90
C TYR A 224 -2.65 2.76 20.10
N ALA A 225 -3.92 3.09 20.36
CA ALA A 225 -4.29 4.14 21.30
C ALA A 225 -4.51 3.56 22.71
N THR A 226 -4.05 4.32 23.70
CA THR A 226 -4.40 4.11 25.11
C THR A 226 -5.04 5.40 25.62
N LEU A 227 -5.71 5.37 26.77
CA LEU A 227 -6.26 6.59 27.40
C LEU A 227 -5.19 7.68 27.58
N ASN A 228 -3.94 7.28 27.78
CA ASN A 228 -2.80 8.18 27.98
C ASN A 228 -2.10 8.59 26.67
N ASN A 229 -2.56 8.13 25.50
CA ASN A 229 -1.99 8.48 24.20
C ASN A 229 -3.02 8.37 23.07
N VAL A 230 -4.07 9.21 23.12
CA VAL A 230 -5.13 9.24 22.11
C VAL A 230 -4.61 9.58 20.72
N ALA A 231 -3.53 10.39 20.64
CA ALA A 231 -2.88 10.73 19.37
C ALA A 231 -2.41 9.51 18.57
N ALA A 232 -2.12 8.39 19.23
CA ALA A 232 -1.74 7.16 18.55
C ALA A 232 -2.88 6.55 17.71
N LEU A 233 -4.14 6.97 17.90
CA LEU A 233 -5.26 6.59 17.02
C LEU A 233 -5.00 6.95 15.55
N PHE A 234 -4.23 8.02 15.30
CA PHE A 234 -3.89 8.47 13.96
C PHE A 234 -2.70 7.73 13.34
N THR A 235 -2.11 6.76 14.03
CA THR A 235 -0.93 6.02 13.56
C THR A 235 -1.11 5.41 12.16
N PRO A 236 -2.21 4.71 11.83
CA PRO A 236 -2.47 4.22 10.47
C PRO A 236 -2.48 5.32 9.40
N LEU A 237 -3.14 6.44 9.71
CA LEU A 237 -3.23 7.61 8.83
C LEU A 237 -1.86 8.20 8.52
N ILE A 238 -1.00 8.27 9.54
CA ILE A 238 0.34 8.84 9.42
C ILE A 238 1.23 7.91 8.60
N ILE A 239 1.26 6.60 8.87
CA ILE A 239 2.09 5.66 8.09
C ILE A 239 1.69 5.65 6.61
N LEU A 240 0.38 5.70 6.34
CA LEU A 240 -0.20 5.67 5.00
C LEU A 240 -0.36 7.07 4.40
N ALA A 241 0.23 8.11 5.00
CA ALA A 241 0.06 9.48 4.58
C ALA A 241 0.47 9.70 3.13
N PHE A 242 1.57 9.10 2.66
CA PHE A 242 2.02 9.30 1.28
C PHE A 242 1.00 8.81 0.23
N PRO A 243 0.54 7.53 0.26
CA PRO A 243 -0.54 7.08 -0.64
C PRO A 243 -1.81 7.95 -0.57
N ILE A 244 -2.19 8.40 0.63
CA ILE A 244 -3.35 9.27 0.84
C ILE A 244 -3.13 10.64 0.19
N ILE A 245 -1.96 11.25 0.37
CA ILE A 245 -1.60 12.56 -0.19
C ILE A 245 -1.57 12.51 -1.72
N ASP A 246 -0.91 11.52 -2.32
CA ASP A 246 -0.85 11.39 -3.79
C ASP A 246 -2.24 11.18 -4.39
N THR A 247 -3.03 10.28 -3.79
CA THR A 247 -4.41 10.03 -4.23
C THR A 247 -5.28 11.27 -4.10
N SER A 248 -5.19 11.98 -2.97
CA SER A 248 -5.93 13.22 -2.75
C SER A 248 -5.54 14.27 -3.79
N PHE A 249 -4.24 14.46 -4.02
CA PHE A 249 -3.73 15.39 -5.04
C PHE A 249 -4.28 15.09 -6.43
N VAL A 250 -4.25 13.81 -6.82
CA VAL A 250 -4.77 13.34 -8.10
C VAL A 250 -6.27 13.58 -8.22
N VAL A 251 -7.06 13.23 -7.19
CA VAL A 251 -8.51 13.44 -7.17
C VAL A 251 -8.85 14.93 -7.24
N PHE A 252 -8.24 15.77 -6.40
CA PHE A 252 -8.47 17.21 -6.41
C PHE A 252 -8.08 17.85 -7.74
N SER A 253 -6.92 17.49 -8.30
CA SER A 253 -6.50 18.02 -9.60
C SER A 253 -7.45 17.63 -10.73
N ARG A 254 -8.10 16.46 -10.66
CA ARG A 254 -9.07 16.01 -11.67
C ARG A 254 -10.39 16.76 -11.55
N ILE A 255 -10.89 16.92 -10.31
CA ILE A 255 -12.12 17.68 -10.04
C ILE A 255 -11.98 19.12 -10.54
N GLN A 256 -10.84 19.77 -10.29
CA GLN A 256 -10.56 21.12 -10.81
C GLN A 256 -10.56 21.21 -12.34
N LYS A 257 -10.24 20.10 -13.04
CA LYS A 257 -10.25 20.01 -14.50
C LYS A 257 -11.58 19.50 -15.08
N GLY A 258 -12.59 19.22 -14.25
CA GLY A 258 -13.85 18.62 -14.68
C GLY A 258 -13.70 17.17 -15.19
N ILE A 259 -12.61 16.49 -14.85
CA ILE A 259 -12.34 15.11 -15.27
C ILE A 259 -12.79 14.15 -14.17
N SER A 260 -13.37 13.00 -14.56
CA SER A 260 -13.74 11.95 -13.60
C SER A 260 -12.54 11.50 -12.76
N PRO A 261 -12.67 11.43 -11.42
CA PRO A 261 -11.64 10.92 -10.52
C PRO A 261 -11.24 9.46 -10.77
N PHE A 262 -12.00 8.70 -11.55
CA PHE A 262 -11.75 7.27 -11.80
C PHE A 262 -11.04 6.99 -13.13
N LYS A 263 -10.73 8.03 -13.91
CA LYS A 263 -9.99 7.88 -15.18
C LYS A 263 -8.49 7.72 -14.90
N LYS A 264 -7.82 6.80 -15.60
CA LYS A 264 -6.35 6.63 -15.50
C LYS A 264 -5.66 7.93 -15.94
N SER A 265 -4.78 8.50 -15.12
CA SER A 265 -4.13 9.80 -15.37
C SER A 265 -2.62 9.78 -15.13
N GLY A 266 -1.91 10.72 -15.76
CA GLY A 266 -0.52 11.07 -15.50
C GLY A 266 -0.33 12.11 -14.38
N ASP A 267 -1.40 12.49 -13.67
CA ASP A 267 -1.40 13.59 -12.69
C ASP A 267 -0.75 13.26 -11.31
N HIS A 268 -0.13 12.10 -11.16
CA HIS A 268 0.49 11.69 -9.88
C HIS A 268 1.69 12.56 -9.55
N LEU A 269 1.94 12.79 -8.25
CA LEU A 269 3.05 13.62 -7.79
C LEU A 269 4.38 13.15 -8.38
N PHE A 270 4.59 11.84 -8.42
CA PHE A 270 5.79 11.25 -9.02
C PHE A 270 5.96 11.63 -10.49
N LEU A 271 4.92 11.47 -11.31
CA LEU A 271 4.98 11.76 -12.74
C LEU A 271 5.16 13.26 -13.00
N ARG A 272 4.53 14.10 -12.18
CA ARG A 272 4.66 15.55 -12.29
C ARG A 272 6.01 16.08 -11.84
N LEU A 273 6.64 15.45 -10.84
CA LEU A 273 8.04 15.75 -10.50
C LEU A 273 8.95 15.43 -11.68
N ILE A 274 8.74 14.28 -12.35
CA ILE A 274 9.50 13.92 -13.55
C ILE A 274 9.27 14.93 -14.67
N SER A 275 8.01 15.33 -14.95
CA SER A 275 7.72 16.32 -16.00
C SER A 275 8.34 17.68 -15.70
N ASN A 276 8.53 18.01 -14.43
CA ASN A 276 9.12 19.27 -13.98
C ASN A 276 10.65 19.18 -13.77
N GLY A 277 11.30 18.21 -14.42
CA GLY A 277 12.76 18.14 -14.56
C GLY A 277 13.48 17.29 -13.51
N PHE A 278 12.78 16.61 -12.60
CA PHE A 278 13.42 15.65 -11.70
C PHE A 278 13.80 14.39 -12.48
N SER A 279 14.97 13.83 -12.19
CA SER A 279 15.28 12.49 -12.66
C SER A 279 14.44 11.46 -11.91
N HIS A 280 14.12 10.33 -12.56
CA HIS A 280 13.35 9.23 -11.97
C HIS A 280 13.90 8.82 -10.57
N ARG A 281 15.23 8.67 -10.45
CA ARG A 281 15.88 8.35 -9.18
C ARG A 281 15.68 9.42 -8.10
N LYS A 282 15.81 10.71 -8.45
CA LYS A 282 15.63 11.81 -7.49
C LYS A 282 14.18 11.87 -6.99
N ALA A 283 13.21 11.72 -7.89
CA ALA A 283 11.79 11.69 -7.53
C ALA A 283 11.46 10.50 -6.62
N LEU A 284 11.98 9.30 -6.92
CA LEU A 284 11.78 8.12 -6.06
C LEU A 284 12.39 8.30 -4.68
N LEU A 285 13.66 8.75 -4.59
CA LEU A 285 14.33 8.95 -3.30
C LEU A 285 13.61 9.98 -2.44
N LEU A 286 13.13 11.07 -3.03
CA LEU A 286 12.34 12.09 -2.33
C LEU A 286 11.05 11.49 -1.76
N ILE A 287 10.34 10.70 -2.56
CA ILE A 287 9.11 10.03 -2.10
C ILE A 287 9.41 9.04 -0.98
N TYR A 288 10.43 8.18 -1.13
CA TYR A 288 10.82 7.23 -0.09
C TYR A 288 11.22 7.94 1.20
N PHE A 289 11.94 9.06 1.10
CA PHE A 289 12.29 9.89 2.23
C PHE A 289 11.04 10.44 2.95
N ILE A 290 10.07 10.97 2.20
CA ILE A 290 8.80 11.45 2.74
C ILE A 290 8.03 10.31 3.43
N THR A 291 7.86 9.16 2.76
CA THR A 291 7.18 7.97 3.32
C THR A 291 7.88 7.47 4.59
N PHE A 292 9.21 7.45 4.60
CA PHE A 292 9.99 7.05 5.77
C PHE A 292 9.83 8.02 6.94
N GLY A 293 9.87 9.33 6.66
CA GLY A 293 9.63 10.36 7.67
C GLY A 293 8.24 10.25 8.30
N TRP A 294 7.21 9.97 7.49
CA TRP A 294 5.86 9.74 7.99
C TRP A 294 5.81 8.52 8.92
N GLY A 295 6.43 7.39 8.52
CA GLY A 295 6.57 6.22 9.38
C GLY A 295 7.28 6.52 10.70
N LEU A 296 8.39 7.27 10.68
CA LEU A 296 9.10 7.70 11.89
C LEU A 296 8.24 8.59 12.81
N SER A 297 7.45 9.50 12.22
CA SER A 297 6.53 10.35 12.97
C SER A 297 5.52 9.50 13.75
N ALA A 298 5.00 8.46 13.12
CA ALA A 298 4.06 7.52 13.72
C ALA A 298 4.70 6.78 14.90
N ILE A 299 5.96 6.34 14.76
CA ILE A 299 6.74 5.73 15.86
C ILE A 299 6.90 6.70 17.03
N PHE A 300 7.25 7.97 16.80
CA PHE A 300 7.42 8.95 17.88
C PHE A 300 6.13 9.23 18.64
N ILE A 301 4.99 9.32 17.94
CA ILE A 301 3.69 9.47 18.58
C ILE A 301 3.41 8.25 19.45
N LEU A 302 3.63 7.04 18.94
CA LEU A 302 3.38 5.79 19.67
C LEU A 302 4.26 5.66 20.92
N LEU A 303 5.52 6.11 20.86
CA LEU A 303 6.46 6.17 21.98
C LEU A 303 6.22 7.35 22.94
N LYS A 304 5.07 8.03 22.85
CA LYS A 304 4.69 9.21 23.66
C LYS A 304 5.65 10.40 23.53
N LYS A 305 6.47 10.45 22.48
CA LYS A 305 7.32 11.60 22.13
C LYS A 305 6.56 12.56 21.22
N GLN A 306 5.41 13.03 21.69
CA GLN A 306 4.42 13.74 20.88
C GLN A 306 4.99 14.99 20.18
N PHE A 307 5.80 15.80 20.89
CA PHE A 307 6.43 16.98 20.29
C PHE A 307 7.38 16.64 19.14
N ALA A 308 8.24 15.62 19.30
CA ALA A 308 9.14 15.19 18.24
C ALA A 308 8.36 14.66 17.02
N GLY A 309 7.30 13.87 17.26
CA GLY A 309 6.38 13.42 16.21
C GLY A 309 5.71 14.60 15.50
N LEU A 310 5.18 15.58 16.24
CA LEU A 310 4.51 16.75 15.69
C LEU A 310 5.44 17.64 14.87
N TYR A 311 6.65 17.93 15.36
CA TYR A 311 7.63 18.70 14.59
C TYR A 311 7.99 18.02 13.27
N LEU A 312 8.15 16.70 13.29
CA LEU A 312 8.43 15.94 12.08
C LEU A 312 7.23 15.95 11.12
N ILE A 313 6.00 15.80 11.63
CA ILE A 313 4.78 15.94 10.83
C ILE A 313 4.70 17.32 10.18
N LEU A 314 4.98 18.40 10.92
CA LEU A 314 4.96 19.75 10.38
C LEU A 314 6.02 19.92 9.29
N ALA A 315 7.25 19.49 9.53
CA ALA A 315 8.33 19.54 8.54
C ALA A 315 7.98 18.74 7.27
N LEU A 316 7.40 17.55 7.42
CA LEU A 316 6.98 16.71 6.30
C LEU A 316 5.76 17.28 5.58
N SER A 317 4.83 17.91 6.29
CA SER A 317 3.68 18.59 5.69
C SER A 317 4.13 19.75 4.81
N VAL A 318 5.10 20.54 5.28
CA VAL A 318 5.74 21.62 4.49
C VAL A 318 6.45 21.02 3.27
N LEU A 319 7.22 19.94 3.45
CA LEU A 319 7.92 19.28 2.35
C LEU A 319 6.93 18.70 1.32
N SER A 320 5.87 18.02 1.76
CA SER A 320 4.81 17.48 0.90
C SER A 320 4.04 18.58 0.19
N PHE A 321 3.80 19.73 0.84
CA PHE A 321 3.21 20.89 0.18
C PHE A 321 4.16 21.46 -0.88
N TRP A 322 5.45 21.58 -0.57
CA TRP A 322 6.45 22.01 -1.53
C TRP A 322 6.56 21.06 -2.73
N THR A 323 6.49 19.75 -2.53
CA THR A 323 6.48 18.78 -3.64
C THR A 323 5.22 18.91 -4.48
N VAL A 324 4.05 19.08 -3.86
CA VAL A 324 2.79 19.37 -4.55
C VAL A 324 2.89 20.67 -5.36
N TYR A 325 3.46 21.73 -4.79
CA TYR A 325 3.67 23.02 -5.48
C TYR A 325 4.61 22.86 -6.67
N LYS A 326 5.75 22.19 -6.49
CA LYS A 326 6.69 21.86 -7.56
C LYS A 326 6.12 20.90 -8.59
N ALA A 327 5.08 20.15 -8.25
CA ALA A 327 4.34 19.26 -9.13
C ALA A 327 3.11 19.93 -9.77
N ARG A 328 2.91 21.25 -9.65
CA ARG A 328 1.86 21.92 -10.44
C ARG A 328 2.24 21.92 -11.92
N GLU A 329 1.23 21.82 -12.78
CA GLU A 329 1.45 22.02 -14.21
C GLU A 329 1.94 23.47 -14.42
N PRO A 330 2.92 23.70 -15.30
CA PRO A 330 3.21 25.06 -15.74
C PRO A 330 1.94 25.64 -16.37
N ASP A 331 1.61 26.90 -16.05
CA ASP A 331 0.50 27.61 -16.69
C ASP A 331 0.68 27.51 -18.20
N LYS A 332 -0.25 26.84 -18.89
CA LYS A 332 -0.29 26.93 -20.35
C LYS A 332 -0.56 28.41 -20.67
N PRO A 333 0.27 29.09 -21.49
CA PRO A 333 -0.14 30.40 -21.98
C PRO A 333 -1.50 30.23 -22.67
N GLN A 334 -2.46 31.07 -22.28
CA GLN A 334 -3.78 31.11 -22.91
C GLN A 334 -3.55 31.24 -24.42
N GLN A 335 -3.88 30.20 -25.19
CA GLN A 335 -4.00 30.34 -26.63
C GLN A 335 -5.21 31.24 -26.83
N ASN A 336 -4.94 32.51 -27.13
CA ASN A 336 -5.95 33.49 -27.51
C ASN A 336 -6.76 32.89 -28.69
N PRO A 337 -8.07 32.69 -28.56
CA PRO A 337 -8.89 32.16 -29.65
C PRO A 337 -9.06 33.13 -30.83
N ASP A 338 -8.51 34.35 -30.75
CA ASP A 338 -8.76 35.43 -31.73
C ASP A 338 -7.71 35.54 -32.86
N ASN A 339 -6.90 34.51 -33.11
CA ASN A 339 -6.01 34.46 -34.28
C ASN A 339 -6.40 33.29 -35.20
N GLY A 340 -7.53 33.44 -35.91
CA GLY A 340 -8.01 32.52 -36.93
C GLY A 340 -9.00 33.18 -37.86
#